data_AF-A0A090NA42-F1
#
_entry.id   AF-A0A090NA42-F1
#
_cell.length_a   1.000
_cell.length_b   1.000
_cell.length_c   1.000
_cell.angle_alpha   90.00
_cell.angle_beta   90.00
_cell.angle_gamma   90.00
#
_symmetry.space_group_name_H-M   'P 1'
#
loop_
_entity.id
_entity.type
_entity.pdbx_description
1 polymer ?
#
loop_
_entity_poly.entity_id
_entity_poly.type
_entity_poly.pdbx_seq_one_letter_code
_entity_poly.pdbx_strand_id
1 'polypeptide(L)'
;MSDGQQNTLHRPLADAVTAWFPENKQSDISQIWHAFEHEEHANTFSAFLDRLSDTVSARNTSGFREQVAAWLEKLSASAELRQQSFRCCC
;
A
#
# COMPACT_ATOMS: atom_id res chain seq x y z
N MET A 1 -10.80 18.07 21.84
CA MET A 1 -9.67 18.23 20.89
C MET A 1 -8.58 17.31 21.35
N SER A 2 -8.12 16.38 20.50
CA SER A 2 -6.81 15.68 20.49
C SER A 2 -6.96 14.23 20.04
N ASP A 3 -7.07 14.00 18.74
CA ASP A 3 -6.60 12.76 18.08
C ASP A 3 -5.96 13.18 16.74
N GLY A 4 -5.10 14.18 16.82
CA GLY A 4 -4.11 14.47 15.80
C GLY A 4 -2.79 14.01 16.35
N GLN A 5 -2.08 13.16 15.60
CA GLN A 5 -0.71 12.69 15.83
C GLN A 5 -0.56 11.27 16.41
N GLN A 6 -0.95 10.27 15.63
CA GLN A 6 -0.19 9.01 15.54
C GLN A 6 0.67 9.03 14.26
N ASN A 7 1.49 10.08 14.12
CA ASN A 7 2.55 10.16 13.11
C ASN A 7 3.88 9.90 13.80
N THR A 8 4.16 8.64 14.12
CA THR A 8 5.49 8.21 14.55
C THR A 8 5.91 7.02 13.69
N LEU A 9 6.64 7.33 12.62
CA LEU A 9 7.50 6.42 11.82
C LEU A 9 6.83 5.41 10.87
N HIS A 10 5.51 5.30 10.80
CA HIS A 10 4.85 4.44 9.81
C HIS A 10 4.25 5.25 8.66
N ARG A 11 4.72 4.98 7.43
CA ARG A 11 4.15 5.57 6.22
C ARG A 11 2.67 5.12 6.13
N PRO A 12 1.69 6.02 5.99
CA PRO A 12 0.30 5.62 5.85
C PRO A 12 0.15 4.68 4.66
N LEU A 13 -0.74 3.70 4.76
CA LEU A 13 -0.94 2.68 3.74
C LEU A 13 -1.15 3.31 2.35
N ALA A 14 -1.94 4.38 2.30
CA ALA A 14 -2.17 5.16 1.10
C ALA A 14 -0.86 5.67 0.49
N ASP A 15 0.07 6.22 1.27
CA ASP A 15 1.35 6.77 0.79
C ASP A 15 2.33 5.65 0.36
N ALA A 16 2.33 4.53 1.08
CA ALA A 16 3.11 3.35 0.71
C ALA A 16 2.62 2.75 -0.62
N VAL A 17 1.30 2.75 -0.86
CA VAL A 17 0.66 2.27 -2.09
C VAL A 17 0.91 3.26 -3.24
N THR A 18 0.66 4.55 -3.04
CA THR A 18 0.83 5.58 -4.09
C THR A 18 2.26 5.72 -4.56
N ALA A 19 3.26 5.37 -3.73
CA ALA A 19 4.66 5.28 -4.13
C ALA A 19 4.93 4.28 -5.27
N TRP A 20 4.02 3.32 -5.51
CA TRP A 20 4.08 2.39 -6.63
C TRP A 20 3.40 2.91 -7.89
N PHE A 21 2.55 3.93 -7.77
CA PHE A 21 1.78 4.48 -8.89
C PHE A 21 2.36 5.79 -9.42
N PRO A 22 2.17 6.07 -10.72
CA PRO A 22 2.48 7.39 -11.28
C PRO A 22 1.59 8.47 -10.66
N GLU A 23 2.14 9.69 -10.55
CA GLU A 23 1.53 10.83 -9.83
C GLU A 23 0.09 11.15 -10.30
N ASN A 24 -0.21 10.91 -11.58
CA ASN A 24 -1.54 11.11 -12.15
C ASN A 24 -2.65 10.23 -11.55
N LYS A 25 -2.30 9.09 -10.95
CA LYS A 25 -3.23 8.19 -10.27
C LYS A 25 -3.12 8.23 -8.75
N GLN A 26 -2.10 8.88 -8.20
CA GLN A 26 -1.85 8.86 -6.75
C GLN A 26 -2.99 9.47 -5.95
N SER A 27 -3.62 10.56 -6.42
CA SER A 27 -4.73 11.19 -5.68
C SER A 27 -5.94 10.26 -5.51
N ASP A 28 -6.33 9.56 -6.58
CA ASP A 28 -7.48 8.63 -6.57
C ASP A 28 -7.19 7.39 -5.72
N ILE A 29 -6.00 6.80 -5.92
CA ILE A 29 -5.54 5.65 -5.14
C ILE A 29 -5.35 6.01 -3.66
N SER A 30 -4.77 7.18 -3.36
CA SER A 30 -4.62 7.67 -1.99
C SER A 30 -5.97 7.74 -1.30
N GLN A 31 -6.97 8.33 -1.95
CA GLN A 31 -8.31 8.48 -1.38
C GLN A 31 -9.00 7.12 -1.14
N ILE A 32 -8.88 6.18 -2.09
CA ILE A 32 -9.43 4.83 -1.94
C ILE A 32 -8.76 4.10 -0.77
N TRP A 33 -7.44 4.14 -0.69
CA TRP A 33 -6.66 3.40 0.30
C TRP A 33 -6.66 4.04 1.69
N HIS A 34 -6.87 5.36 1.76
CA HIS A 34 -7.04 6.07 3.03
C HIS A 34 -8.32 5.63 3.77
N ALA A 35 -9.37 5.23 3.05
CA ALA A 35 -10.55 4.63 3.66
C ALA A 35 -10.26 3.27 4.33
N PHE A 36 -9.23 2.56 3.88
CA PHE A 36 -8.79 1.26 4.43
C PHE A 36 -7.67 1.38 5.47
N GLU A 37 -7.19 2.60 5.74
CA GLU A 37 -6.16 2.89 6.74
C GLU A 37 -6.60 2.55 8.17
N HIS A 38 -7.91 2.60 8.44
CA HIS A 38 -8.49 2.27 9.74
C HIS A 38 -8.66 0.76 9.99
N GLU A 39 -8.35 -0.11 9.02
CA GLU A 39 -8.35 -1.56 9.25
C GLU A 39 -7.11 -1.98 10.05
N GLU A 40 -7.27 -2.94 10.98
CA GLU A 40 -6.22 -3.44 11.89
C GLU A 40 -4.94 -3.91 11.16
N HIS A 41 -5.05 -4.24 9.88
CA HIS A 41 -3.97 -4.78 9.05
C HIS A 41 -3.22 -3.73 8.21
N ALA A 42 -3.64 -2.46 8.25
CA ALA A 42 -3.02 -1.40 7.44
C ALA A 42 -1.52 -1.21 7.76
N ASN A 43 -1.15 -1.31 9.05
CA ASN A 43 0.24 -1.20 9.49
C ASN A 43 1.12 -2.34 8.99
N THR A 44 0.64 -3.59 9.06
CA THR A 44 1.37 -4.76 8.56
C THR A 44 1.58 -4.68 7.05
N PHE A 45 0.58 -4.19 6.32
CA PHE A 45 0.66 -4.08 4.87
C PHE A 45 1.59 -2.95 4.41
N SER A 46 1.61 -1.80 5.10
CA SER A 46 2.58 -0.74 4.84
C SER A 46 4.02 -1.25 5.03
N ALA A 47 4.29 -1.96 6.13
CA ALA A 47 5.60 -2.58 6.38
C ALA A 47 5.97 -3.65 5.34
N PHE A 48 4.98 -4.40 4.84
CA PHE A 48 5.18 -5.35 3.76
C PHE A 48 5.56 -4.65 2.46
N LEU A 49 4.86 -3.58 2.07
CA LEU A 49 5.18 -2.80 0.87
C LEU A 49 6.57 -2.16 0.95
N ASP A 50 6.96 -1.67 2.12
CA ASP A 50 8.30 -1.12 2.34
C ASP A 50 9.38 -2.20 2.13
N ARG A 51 9.21 -3.39 2.73
CA ARG A 51 10.07 -4.54 2.48
C ARG A 51 10.06 -4.97 1.02
N LEU A 52 8.90 -4.95 0.37
CA LEU A 52 8.75 -5.31 -1.04
C LEU A 52 9.52 -4.32 -1.93
N SER A 53 9.49 -3.03 -1.60
CA SER A 53 10.27 -1.99 -2.28
C SER A 53 11.76 -2.12 -2.03
N ASP A 54 12.15 -2.56 -0.83
CA ASP A 54 13.54 -2.81 -0.47
C ASP A 54 14.12 -4.08 -1.12
N THR A 55 13.28 -5.05 -1.48
CA THR A 55 13.77 -6.27 -2.14
C THR A 55 14.48 -5.96 -3.46
N VAL A 56 15.55 -6.71 -3.70
CA VAL A 56 16.39 -6.61 -4.91
C VAL A 56 15.56 -6.69 -6.20
N SER A 57 14.43 -7.40 -6.19
CA SER A 57 13.48 -7.48 -7.30
C SER A 57 12.88 -6.13 -7.69
N ALA A 58 12.56 -5.26 -6.73
CA ALA A 58 12.06 -3.91 -7.01
C ALA A 58 13.15 -2.97 -7.51
N ARG A 59 14.41 -3.17 -7.09
CA ARG A 59 15.57 -2.42 -7.58
C ARG A 59 16.08 -2.88 -8.95
N ASN A 60 15.94 -4.15 -9.28
CA ASN A 60 16.57 -4.76 -10.44
C ASN A 60 15.61 -5.01 -11.61
N THR A 61 14.29 -4.83 -11.42
CA THR A 61 13.29 -5.08 -12.47
C THR A 61 12.20 -4.01 -12.47
N SER A 62 12.25 -3.09 -13.45
CA SER A 62 11.25 -2.04 -13.65
C SER A 62 9.83 -2.59 -13.79
N GLY A 63 9.68 -3.77 -14.41
CA GLY A 63 8.39 -4.44 -14.57
C GLY A 63 7.79 -5.00 -13.28
N PHE A 64 8.58 -5.15 -12.22
CA PHE A 64 8.06 -5.56 -10.90
C PHE A 64 7.22 -4.44 -10.29
N ARG A 65 7.69 -3.19 -10.41
CA ARG A 65 6.97 -2.01 -9.91
C ARG A 65 5.61 -1.85 -10.60
N GLU A 66 5.56 -2.09 -11.91
CA GLU A 66 4.31 -2.10 -12.69
C GLU A 66 3.38 -3.26 -12.29
N GLN A 67 3.94 -4.45 -12.00
CA GLN A 67 3.16 -5.59 -11.52
C GLN A 67 2.55 -5.33 -10.15
N VAL A 68 3.32 -4.72 -9.24
CA VAL A 68 2.83 -4.32 -7.91
C VAL A 68 1.75 -3.25 -8.05
N ALA A 69 1.92 -2.25 -8.92
CA ALA A 69 0.88 -1.25 -9.19
C ALA A 69 -0.40 -1.89 -9.74
N ALA A 70 -0.31 -2.77 -10.74
CA ALA A 70 -1.47 -3.47 -11.29
C ALA A 70 -2.16 -4.38 -10.24
N TRP A 71 -1.38 -4.99 -9.36
CA TRP A 71 -1.89 -5.80 -8.26
C TRP A 71 -2.60 -4.96 -7.18
N LEU A 72 -2.03 -3.81 -6.80
CA LEU A 72 -2.63 -2.86 -5.87
C LEU A 72 -3.95 -2.29 -6.41
N GLU A 73 -4.04 -1.99 -7.71
CA GLU A 73 -5.28 -1.52 -8.34
C GLU A 73 -6.39 -2.60 -8.25
N LYS A 74 -6.02 -3.87 -8.45
CA LYS A 74 -6.93 -5.01 -8.25
C LYS A 74 -7.33 -5.18 -6.79
N LEU A 75 -6.45 -4.94 -5.83
CA LEU A 75 -6.77 -4.98 -4.40
C LEU A 75 -7.77 -3.90 -3.98
N SER A 76 -7.67 -2.70 -4.52
CA SER A 76 -8.68 -1.66 -4.31
C SER A 76 -10.04 -2.10 -4.84
N ALA A 77 -10.08 -2.76 -6.00
CA ALA A 77 -11.32 -3.20 -6.64
C ALA A 77 -11.91 -4.51 -6.05
N SER A 78 -11.08 -5.37 -5.45
CA SER A 78 -11.47 -6.71 -4.98
C SER A 78 -11.15 -6.91 -3.49
N ALA A 79 -12.19 -6.89 -2.65
CA ALA A 79 -12.06 -7.13 -1.21
C ALA A 79 -11.46 -8.50 -0.88
N GLU A 80 -11.78 -9.53 -1.67
CA GLU A 80 -11.28 -10.90 -1.48
C GLU A 80 -9.76 -11.00 -1.69
N LEU A 81 -9.24 -10.37 -2.75
CA LEU A 81 -7.80 -10.25 -3.01
C LEU A 81 -7.10 -9.46 -1.91
N ARG A 82 -7.73 -8.41 -1.39
CA ARG A 82 -7.18 -7.62 -0.29
C ARG A 82 -7.06 -8.43 0.99
N GLN A 83 -8.12 -9.14 1.37
CA GLN A 83 -8.13 -10.04 2.52
C GLN A 83 -7.10 -11.16 2.37
N GLN A 84 -7.00 -11.78 1.19
CA GLN A 84 -6.00 -12.81 0.92
C GLN A 84 -4.57 -12.27 0.99
N SER A 85 -4.35 -11.04 0.52
CA SER A 85 -3.05 -10.37 0.59
C SER A 85 -2.68 -9.99 2.02
N PHE A 86 -3.62 -9.45 2.79
CA PHE A 86 -3.42 -9.22 4.22
C PHE A 86 -3.06 -10.51 4.96
N ARG A 87 -3.73 -11.63 4.63
CA ARG A 87 -3.42 -12.95 5.21
C ARG A 87 -2.07 -13.52 4.77
N CYS A 88 -1.59 -13.22 3.56
CA CYS A 88 -0.26 -13.61 3.12
C CYS A 88 0.86 -12.73 3.71
N CYS A 89 0.54 -11.51 4.16
CA CYS A 89 1.50 -10.56 4.72
C CYS A 89 1.62 -10.65 6.25
N CYS A 90 0.63 -11.24 6.94
CA CYS A 90 0.65 -11.61 8.36
C CYS A 90 1.25 -13.00 8.56
#